data_AF-A0A8T4P7S2-F1
#
_entry.id   AF-A0A8T4P7S2-F1
#
_cell.length_a   1.000
_cell.length_b   1.000
_cell.length_c   1.000
_cell.angle_alpha   90.00
_cell.angle_beta   90.00
_cell.angle_gamma   90.00
#
_symmetry.space_group_name_H-M   'P 1'
#
loop_
_entity.id
_entity.type
_entity.pdbx_description
1 polymer ?
#
loop_
_entity_poly.entity_id
_entity_poly.type
_entity_poly.pdbx_seq_one_letter_code
_entity_poly.pdbx_strand_id
1 'polypeptide(L)' 'MAQNKIHMPGAFGGLMRYDEEYKSRFMITPSQVIGIVIAIVIFVIVLKVLF' A
#
# COMPACT_ATOMS: atom_id res chain seq x y z
N MET A 1 1.90 -5.28 20.39
CA MET A 1 3.20 -4.96 19.77
C MET A 1 3.13 -3.53 19.25
N ALA A 2 4.11 -2.70 19.60
CA ALA A 2 4.12 -1.22 19.60
C ALA A 2 3.38 -0.48 18.47
N GLN A 3 2.43 0.38 18.84
CA GLN A 3 1.89 1.44 17.97
C GLN A 3 2.95 2.53 17.81
N ASN A 4 3.76 2.43 16.76
CA ASN A 4 4.78 3.42 16.45
C ASN A 4 4.12 4.67 15.83
N LYS A 5 3.48 5.49 16.66
CA LYS A 5 2.90 6.78 16.24
C LYS A 5 4.08 7.74 16.02
N ILE A 6 4.50 7.91 14.77
CA ILE A 6 5.57 8.83 14.40
C ILE A 6 5.08 10.24 14.73
N HIS A 7 5.65 10.85 15.77
CA HIS A 7 5.37 12.23 16.15
C HIS A 7 6.23 13.15 15.27
N MET A 8 5.66 13.67 14.18
CA MET A 8 6.31 14.71 13.39
C MET A 8 6.26 16.02 14.21
N PRO A 9 7.39 16.73 14.38
CA PRO A 9 7.42 17.99 15.14
C PRO A 9 6.49 19.02 14.48
N GLY A 10 5.63 19.63 15.29
CA GLY A 10 4.54 20.52 14.87
C GLY A 10 4.99 21.88 14.35
N ALA A 11 5.84 21.91 13.33
CA ALA A 11 6.12 23.11 12.57
C ALA A 11 5.08 23.22 11.45
N PHE A 12 4.04 24.05 11.66
CA PHE A 12 3.04 24.51 10.67
C PHE A 12 1.78 23.66 10.41
N GLY A 13 1.08 23.15 11.42
CA GLY A 13 -0.16 22.40 11.12
C GLY A 13 -1.07 22.03 12.27
N GLY A 14 -1.24 22.86 13.32
CA GLY A 14 -2.05 22.54 14.50
C GLY A 14 -3.55 22.21 14.26
N LEU A 15 -4.03 22.26 13.02
CA LEU A 15 -5.39 21.89 12.60
C LEU A 15 -5.43 20.74 11.57
N MET A 16 -4.28 20.29 11.05
CA MET A 16 -4.23 19.12 10.16
C MET A 16 -4.01 17.86 10.98
N ARG A 17 -5.00 16.96 10.99
CA ARG A 17 -4.82 15.60 11.52
C ARG A 17 -4.13 14.75 10.46
N TYR A 18 -2.81 14.61 10.61
CA TYR A 18 -2.01 13.66 9.81
C TYR A 18 -2.42 12.19 10.04
N ASP A 19 -3.20 11.94 11.09
CA ASP A 19 -3.84 10.66 11.43
C ASP A 19 -5.15 10.38 10.64
N GLU A 20 -5.63 11.32 9.83
CA GLU A 20 -6.75 11.09 8.93
C GLU A 20 -6.27 10.55 7.57
N GLU A 21 -5.97 9.25 7.52
CA GLU A 21 -5.84 8.56 6.25
C GLU A 21 -7.18 8.63 5.49
N TYR A 22 -7.16 9.18 4.27
CA TYR A 22 -8.35 9.28 3.42
C TYR A 22 -8.90 7.88 3.16
N LYS A 23 -10.07 7.56 3.72
CA LYS A 23 -10.79 6.31 3.46
C LYS A 23 -11.30 6.32 2.01
N SER A 24 -10.43 5.94 1.09
CA SER A 24 -10.82 5.71 -0.30
C SER A 24 -11.89 4.61 -0.34
N ARG A 25 -12.89 4.79 -1.21
CA ARG A 25 -13.86 3.73 -1.54
C ARG A 25 -13.16 2.50 -2.13
N PHE A 26 -11.96 2.70 -2.65
CA PHE A 26 -11.10 1.68 -3.23
C PHE A 26 -9.75 1.68 -2.49
N MET A 27 -9.64 0.82 -1.48
CA MET A 27 -8.39 0.53 -0.77
C MET A 27 -7.92 -0.86 -1.19
N ILE A 28 -6.69 -0.94 -1.69
CA ILE A 28 -6.08 -2.22 -2.06
C ILE A 28 -5.58 -2.88 -0.78
N THR A 29 -6.14 -4.03 -0.45
CA THR A 29 -5.67 -4.84 0.67
C THR A 29 -4.32 -5.48 0.35
N PRO A 30 -3.45 -5.75 1.35
CA PRO A 30 -2.17 -6.42 1.11
C PRO A 30 -2.31 -7.75 0.34
N SER A 31 -3.40 -8.49 0.57
CA SER A 31 -3.71 -9.72 -0.15
C SER A 31 -3.90 -9.51 -1.66
N GLN A 32 -4.52 -8.40 -2.07
CA GLN A 32 -4.70 -8.06 -3.48
C GLN A 32 -3.35 -7.72 -4.15
N VAL A 33 -2.45 -7.04 -3.42
CA VAL A 33 -1.09 -6.75 -3.92
C VAL A 33 -0.34 -8.06 -4.20
N ILE A 34 -0.38 -9.00 -3.26
CA ILE A 34 0.27 -10.32 -3.42
C ILE A 34 -0.30 -11.08 -4.62
N GLY A 35 -1.63 -11.07 -4.79
CA GLY A 35 -2.29 -11.70 -5.94
C GLY A 35 -1.84 -11.12 -7.28
N ILE A 36 -1.73 -9.79 -7.38
CA ILE A 36 -1.24 -9.11 -8.60
C ILE A 36 0.20 -9.51 -8.91
N VAL A 37 1.08 -9.56 -7.91
CA VAL A 37 2.47 -9.97 -8.09
C VAL A 37 2.57 -11.39 -8.65
N ILE A 38 1.82 -12.34 -8.07
CA ILE A 38 1.80 -13.73 -8.54
C ILE A 38 1.29 -13.81 -9.98
N ALA A 39 0.22 -13.07 -10.32
CA ALA A 39 -0.33 -13.05 -11.67
C ALA A 39 0.69 -12.55 -12.71
N ILE A 40 1.46 -11.50 -12.39
CA ILE A 40 2.52 -10.98 -13.26
C ILE A 40 3.63 -12.01 -13.45
N VAL A 41 4.06 -12.68 -12.37
CA VAL A 41 5.10 -13.71 -12.46
C VAL A 41 4.66 -14.86 -13.38
N ILE A 42 3.43 -15.35 -13.20
CA ILE A 42 2.88 -16.40 -14.08
C ILE A 42 2.82 -15.92 -15.53
N PHE A 43 2.35 -14.69 -15.76
CA PHE A 43 2.28 -14.11 -17.11
C PHE A 43 3.66 -14.07 -17.79
N VAL A 44 4.70 -13.62 -17.08
CA VAL A 44 6.08 -13.58 -17.60
C VAL A 44 6.61 -14.98 -17.88
N ILE A 45 6.33 -15.96 -17.01
CA ILE A 45 6.74 -17.35 -17.22
C ILE A 45 6.06 -17.92 -18.48
N VAL A 46 4.76 -17.72 -18.61
CA VAL A 46 3.99 -18.17 -19.78
C VAL A 46 4.57 -17.55 -21.06
N LEU A 47 4.86 -16.24 -21.04
CA LEU A 47 5.44 -15.56 -22.19
C LEU A 47 6.80 -16.15 -22.56
N LYS A 48 7.68 -16.39 -21.57
CA LYS A 48 9.01 -16.98 -21.77
C LYS A 48 8.99 -18.44 -22.25
N VAL A 49 7.93 -19.17 -21.94
CA VAL A 49 7.78 -20.57 -22.39
C VAL A 49 7.23 -20.62 -23.82
N LEU A 50 6.40 -19.66 -24.20
CA LEU A 50 5.75 -19.62 -25.52
C LEU A 50 6.57 -18.90 -26.61
N PHE A 51 7.46 -17.97 -26.22
CA PHE A 51 8.32 -17.20 -27.12
C PHE A 51 9.80 -17.35 -26.71
#